data_AF-A0A5P8U3K3-F1
#
_entry.id   AF-A0A5P8U3K3-F1
#
_cell.length_a   1.000
_cell.length_b   1.000
_cell.length_c   1.000
_cell.angle_alpha   90.00
_cell.angle_beta   90.00
_cell.angle_gamma   90.00
#
_symmetry.space_group_name_H-M   'P 1'
#
loop_
_entity.id
_entity.type
_entity.pdbx_description
1 polymer ?
#
loop_
_entity_poly.entity_id
_entity_poly.type
_entity_poly.pdbx_seq_one_letter_code
_entity_poly.pdbx_strand_id
1 'polypeptide(L)' 'VYCVAEGANMPSDLDAIKVYKENGVLYGLAKAANAGGVAVSALEMSQNSLRLSWTREEVDGR' A
#
# COMPACT_ATOMS: atom_id res chain seq x y z
N VAL A 1 -3.17 -1.39 -20.54
CA VAL A 1 -2.81 -1.25 -19.10
C VAL A 1 -1.52 -2.00 -18.89
N TYR A 2 -0.50 -1.37 -18.28
CA TYR A 2 0.80 -2.02 -18.03
C TYR A 2 0.88 -2.66 -16.65
N CYS A 3 0.19 -2.09 -15.66
CA CYS A 3 0.18 -2.54 -14.27
C CYS A 3 -1.19 -2.28 -13.63
N VAL A 4 -1.57 -3.14 -12.69
CA VAL A 4 -2.69 -2.95 -11.76
C VAL A 4 -2.15 -3.04 -10.34
N ALA A 5 -2.38 -2.01 -9.52
CA ALA A 5 -2.02 -1.99 -8.11
C ALA A 5 -3.27 -1.77 -7.26
N GLU A 6 -3.55 -2.68 -6.32
CA GLU A 6 -4.79 -2.68 -5.55
C GLU A 6 -4.71 -1.75 -4.35
N GLY A 7 -5.54 -0.70 -4.33
CA GLY A 7 -5.68 0.18 -3.15
C GLY A 7 -6.68 -0.35 -2.12
N ALA A 8 -7.79 -0.94 -2.57
CA ALA A 8 -8.79 -1.53 -1.68
C ALA A 8 -8.37 -2.93 -1.19
N ASN A 9 -9.07 -3.48 -0.20
CA ASN A 9 -8.83 -4.83 0.28
C ASN A 9 -9.53 -5.86 -0.62
N MET A 10 -8.74 -6.63 -1.37
CA MET A 10 -9.21 -7.68 -2.29
C MET A 10 -10.28 -7.19 -3.29
N PRO A 11 -10.00 -6.15 -4.10
CA PRO A 11 -10.96 -5.64 -5.08
C PRO A 11 -11.13 -6.54 -6.30
N SER A 12 -10.10 -7.30 -6.67
CA SER A 12 -10.13 -8.23 -7.79
C SER A 12 -10.36 -9.66 -7.29
N ASP A 13 -11.26 -10.38 -7.95
CA ASP A 13 -11.43 -11.81 -7.74
C ASP A 13 -10.30 -12.61 -8.42
N LEU A 14 -10.33 -13.93 -8.21
CA LEU A 14 -9.31 -14.82 -8.76
C LEU A 14 -9.30 -14.87 -10.29
N ASP A 15 -10.45 -14.64 -10.93
CA ASP A 15 -10.55 -14.71 -12.39
C ASP A 15 -9.98 -13.43 -13.03
N ALA A 16 -10.22 -12.28 -12.43
CA ALA A 16 -9.57 -11.02 -12.80
C ALA A 16 -8.03 -11.12 -12.66
N ILE A 17 -7.54 -11.71 -11.57
CA ILE A 17 -6.10 -11.91 -11.35
C ILE A 17 -5.49 -12.84 -12.41
N LYS A 18 -6.21 -13.89 -12.84
CA LYS A 18 -5.76 -14.77 -13.94
C LYS A 18 -5.64 -13.98 -15.25
N VAL A 19 -6.65 -13.19 -15.58
CA VAL A 19 -6.64 -12.34 -16.79
C VAL A 19 -5.43 -11.39 -16.78
N TYR A 20 -5.09 -10.78 -15.63
CA TYR A 20 -3.90 -9.93 -15.53
C TYR A 20 -2.62 -10.69 -15.88
N LYS A 21 -2.44 -11.89 -15.30
CA LYS A 21 -1.26 -12.73 -15.53
C LYS A 21 -1.16 -13.21 -16.97
N GLU A 22 -2.28 -13.67 -17.55
CA GLU A 22 -2.33 -14.17 -18.93
C GLU A 22 -2.01 -13.07 -19.96
N ASN A 23 -2.37 -11.83 -19.66
CA ASN A 23 -2.11 -10.68 -20.53
C ASN A 23 -0.79 -9.95 -20.22
N GLY A 24 0.06 -10.52 -19.36
CA GLY A 24 1.36 -9.94 -19.00
C GLY A 24 1.27 -8.61 -18.25
N VAL A 25 0.15 -8.34 -17.57
CA VAL A 25 -0.05 -7.14 -16.76
C VAL A 25 0.65 -7.32 -15.42
N LEU A 26 1.50 -6.36 -15.03
CA LEU A 26 2.12 -6.38 -13.71
C LEU A 26 1.03 -6.24 -12.62
N TYR A 27 1.11 -7.06 -11.58
CA TYR A 27 0.09 -7.12 -10.54
C TYR A 27 0.67 -6.80 -9.16
N GLY A 28 0.27 -5.64 -8.61
CA GLY A 28 0.56 -5.20 -7.25
C GLY A 28 -0.57 -5.58 -6.31
N LEU A 29 -0.34 -6.60 -5.49
CA LEU A 29 -1.33 -7.12 -4.54
C LEU A 29 -1.71 -6.08 -3.46
N ALA A 30 -2.97 -6.10 -3.02
CA ALA A 30 -3.49 -5.15 -2.03
C ALA A 30 -2.61 -5.05 -0.78
N LYS A 31 -2.24 -6.20 -0.18
CA LYS A 31 -1.47 -6.23 1.08
C LYS A 31 -0.14 -5.48 1.02
N ALA A 32 0.44 -5.28 -0.17
CA ALA A 32 1.66 -4.50 -0.34
C ALA A 32 1.35 -3.08 -0.83
N ALA A 33 0.53 -2.96 -1.88
CA ALA A 33 0.24 -1.67 -2.51
C ALA A 33 -0.49 -0.68 -1.58
N ASN A 34 -1.33 -1.18 -0.66
CA ASN A 34 -2.07 -0.35 0.29
C ASN A 34 -1.48 -0.30 1.71
N ALA A 35 -0.33 -0.93 1.92
CA ALA A 35 0.32 -1.04 3.23
C ALA A 35 0.73 0.32 3.83
N GLY A 36 0.80 1.38 3.00
CA GLY A 36 1.15 2.73 3.45
C GLY A 36 0.27 3.26 4.59
N GLY A 37 -1.03 2.94 4.60
CA GLY A 37 -1.90 3.35 5.71
C GLY A 37 -1.48 2.75 7.05
N VAL A 38 -1.20 1.44 7.06
CA VAL A 38 -0.72 0.73 8.26
C VAL A 38 0.69 1.21 8.66
N ALA A 39 1.56 1.46 7.68
CA ALA A 39 2.90 1.99 7.93
C ALA A 39 2.84 3.36 8.62
N VAL A 40 2.02 4.29 8.14
CA VAL A 40 1.86 5.61 8.76
C VAL A 40 1.22 5.50 10.16
N SER A 41 0.29 4.57 10.39
CA SER A 41 -0.21 4.29 11.75
C SER A 41 0.91 3.81 12.69
N ALA A 42 1.86 3.01 12.22
CA ALA A 42 3.01 2.61 13.03
C ALA A 42 3.96 3.80 13.31
N LEU A 43 4.14 4.70 12.34
CA LEU A 43 4.87 5.96 12.54
C LEU A 43 4.17 6.85 13.58
N GLU A 44 2.83 6.92 13.57
CA GLU A 44 2.04 7.63 14.58
C GLU A 44 2.25 7.04 15.99
N MET A 45 2.19 5.71 16.12
CA MET A 45 2.49 5.02 17.39
C MET A 45 3.90 5.33 17.91
N SER A 46 4.88 5.44 17.00
CA SER A 46 6.26 5.79 17.33
C SER A 46 6.39 7.23 17.80
N GLN A 47 5.77 8.18 17.10
CA GLN A 47 5.69 9.60 17.50
C GLN A 47 5.08 9.77 18.89
N ASN A 48 3.96 9.09 19.15
CA ASN A 48 3.28 9.11 20.43
C ASN A 48 4.18 8.58 21.56
N SER A 49 4.90 7.49 21.33
CA SER A 49 5.82 6.90 22.31
C SER A 49 7.02 7.81 22.61
N LEU A 50 7.52 8.53 21.61
CA LEU A 50 8.64 9.46 21.73
C LEU A 50 8.22 10.87 22.16
N ARG A 51 6.91 11.17 22.17
CA ARG A 51 6.34 12.52 22.38
C ARG A 51 6.92 13.55 21.39
N LEU A 52 7.10 13.13 20.15
CA LEU A 52 7.55 13.97 19.05
C LEU A 52 6.40 14.20 18.09
N SER A 53 6.47 15.29 17.32
CA SER A 53 5.62 15.52 16.17
C SER A 53 6.52 15.82 14.99
N TRP A 54 6.53 14.92 14.02
CA TRP A 54 7.28 15.09 12.78
C TRP A 54 6.48 15.95 11.79
N THR A 55 7.20 16.70 10.98
CA THR A 55 6.66 17.42 9.82
C THR A 55 6.15 16.45 8.76
N ARG A 56 5.36 16.96 7.82
CA ARG A 56 4.83 16.16 6.70
C ARG A 56 5.96 15.53 5.89
N GLU A 57 7.00 16.31 5.62
CA GLU A 57 8.16 15.92 4.83
C GLU A 57 8.98 14.83 5.54
N GLU A 58 9.08 14.89 6.87
CA GLU A 58 9.74 13.84 7.67
C GLU A 58 8.95 12.53 7.73
N VAL A 59 7.60 12.57 7.65
CA VAL A 59 6.76 11.37 7.58
C VAL A 59 6.82 10.76 6.19
N ASP A 60 6.76 11.57 5.13
CA ASP A 60 6.80 11.12 3.73
C ASP A 60 8.18 10.58 3.32
N GLY A 61 9.26 11.11 3.91
CA GLY A 61 10.62 10.67 3.65
C GLY A 61 11.05 9.38 4.37
N ARG A 62 10.14 8.71 5.09
CA ARG A 62 10.39 7.47 5.84
C ARG A 62 9.69 6.28 5.22
#